data_AF-A0A497C7Z0-F1
#
_entry.id   AF-A0A497C7Z0-F1
#
_cell.length_a   1.000
_cell.length_b   1.000
_cell.length_c   1.000
_cell.angle_alpha   90.00
_cell.angle_beta   90.00
_cell.angle_gamma   90.00
#
_symmetry.space_group_name_H-M   'P 1'
#
loop_
_entity.id
_entity.type
_entity.pdbx_description
1 polymer ?
#
loop_
_entity_poly.entity_id
_entity_poly.type
_entity_poly.pdbx_seq_one_letter_code
_entity_poly.pdbx_strand_id
1 'polypeptide(L)'
;MSTKNFVFHRDQRCKVDGGRESLGVVDDLGGLTYTALLVLKKRYLRKSRNGQTVETPRMMLQRVAKAVAKAEWTDRLQKLWQEKFFDVMKTLEFWPGTRVLANAGK
;
A
#
# COMPACT_ATOMS: atom_id res chain seq x y z
N MET A 1 -31.32 -17.88 4.15
CA MET A 1 -30.30 -17.05 4.81
C MET A 1 -30.20 -15.73 4.06
N SER A 2 -30.67 -14.63 4.65
CA SER A 2 -30.87 -13.34 3.99
C SER A 2 -29.53 -12.59 3.82
N THR A 3 -29.20 -12.21 2.58
CA THR A 3 -27.97 -11.51 2.15
C THR A 3 -27.75 -10.16 2.85
N LYS A 4 -28.78 -9.64 3.53
CA LYS A 4 -28.75 -8.38 4.30
C LYS A 4 -27.82 -8.44 5.53
N ASN A 5 -27.52 -9.63 6.06
CA ASN A 5 -26.61 -9.78 7.20
C ASN A 5 -25.13 -9.53 6.86
N PHE A 6 -24.74 -9.57 5.58
CA PHE A 6 -23.34 -9.39 5.20
C PHE A 6 -22.92 -7.91 5.06
N VAL A 7 -23.88 -7.02 4.83
CA VAL A 7 -23.62 -5.58 4.60
C VAL A 7 -23.54 -4.80 5.92
N PHE A 8 -24.31 -5.20 6.93
CA PHE A 8 -24.46 -4.45 8.20
C PHE A 8 -23.24 -4.55 9.15
N HIS A 9 -22.29 -5.45 8.89
CA HIS A 9 -21.07 -5.63 9.72
C HIS A 9 -19.88 -4.75 9.30
N ARG A 10 -20.05 -3.87 8.30
CA ARG A 10 -19.00 -2.93 7.87
C ARG A 10 -19.01 -1.61 8.65
N ASP A 11 -20.15 -1.24 9.23
CA ASP A 11 -20.38 0.11 9.75
C ASP A 11 -19.80 0.36 11.16
N GLN A 12 -19.58 -0.71 11.95
CA GLN A 12 -19.13 -0.57 13.35
C GLN A 12 -17.60 -0.46 13.54
N ARG A 13 -16.79 -0.41 12.47
CA ARG A 13 -15.31 -0.44 12.58
C ARG A 13 -14.61 0.91 12.48
N CYS A 14 -15.36 2.01 12.41
CA CYS A 14 -14.79 3.36 12.43
C CYS A 14 -14.20 3.78 13.80
N LYS A 15 -14.29 2.95 14.85
CA LYS A 15 -13.78 3.26 16.20
C LYS A 15 -12.52 2.50 16.64
N VAL A 16 -11.71 1.98 15.73
CA VAL A 16 -10.43 1.29 16.07
C VAL A 16 -9.23 2.17 15.73
N ASP A 17 -9.17 3.38 16.30
CA ASP A 17 -8.01 4.25 16.16
C ASP A 17 -6.94 4.01 17.23
N GLY A 18 -7.26 3.30 18.32
CA GLY A 18 -6.29 2.93 19.38
C GLY A 18 -5.31 1.81 19.00
N GLY A 19 -5.38 1.24 17.79
CA GLY A 19 -4.51 0.14 17.35
C GLY A 19 -3.36 0.54 16.42
N ARG A 20 -3.33 1.77 15.89
CA ARG A 20 -2.37 2.13 14.82
C ARG A 20 -0.92 2.03 15.30
N GLU A 21 -0.64 2.44 16.52
CA GLU A 21 0.70 2.36 17.12
C GLU A 21 1.14 0.92 17.38
N SER A 22 0.21 0.02 17.74
CA SER A 22 0.54 -1.39 18.01
C SER A 22 0.87 -2.20 16.76
N LEU A 23 0.57 -1.67 15.57
CA LEU A 23 0.96 -2.31 14.31
C LEU A 23 2.46 -2.20 14.04
N GLY A 24 3.21 -1.29 14.67
CA GLY A 24 4.63 -1.10 14.34
C GLY A 24 4.88 -0.78 12.87
N VAL A 25 3.91 -0.12 12.22
CA VAL A 25 4.01 0.39 10.85
C VAL A 25 3.56 1.84 10.87
N VAL A 26 4.42 2.72 10.38
CA VAL A 26 4.15 4.15 10.30
C VAL A 26 3.27 4.42 9.07
N ASP A 27 2.15 5.12 9.26
CA ASP A 27 1.39 5.69 8.15
C ASP A 27 2.02 7.02 7.73
N ASP A 28 2.94 6.96 6.78
CA ASP A 28 3.64 8.12 6.22
C ASP A 28 2.94 8.71 4.97
N LEU A 29 1.75 8.21 4.66
CA LEU A 29 0.84 8.77 3.65
C LEU A 29 -0.27 9.61 4.30
N GLY A 30 -0.61 9.34 5.57
CA GLY A 30 -1.49 10.18 6.40
C GLY A 30 -2.99 9.99 6.13
N GLY A 31 -3.37 9.02 5.30
CA GLY A 31 -4.75 8.78 4.88
C GLY A 31 -5.16 7.31 4.93
N LEU A 32 -4.35 6.42 5.51
CA LEU A 32 -4.64 4.99 5.52
C LEU A 32 -5.42 4.59 6.76
N THR A 33 -6.45 3.77 6.55
CA THR A 33 -7.19 3.15 7.66
C THR A 33 -6.34 2.09 8.36
N TYR A 34 -6.64 1.80 9.62
CA TYR A 34 -6.00 0.71 10.37
C TYR A 34 -6.02 -0.63 9.60
N THR A 35 -7.15 -0.96 8.97
CA THR A 35 -7.29 -2.20 8.19
C THR A 35 -6.40 -2.19 6.96
N ALA A 36 -6.28 -1.04 6.27
CA ALA A 36 -5.38 -0.91 5.13
C ALA A 36 -3.92 -1.13 5.57
N LEU A 37 -3.48 -0.48 6.65
CA LEU A 37 -2.15 -0.67 7.22
C LEU A 37 -1.89 -2.12 7.63
N LEU A 38 -2.86 -2.79 8.24
CA LEU A 38 -2.76 -4.21 8.61
C LEU A 38 -2.58 -5.11 7.37
N VAL A 39 -3.36 -4.87 6.30
CA VAL A 39 -3.25 -5.63 5.05
C VAL A 39 -1.90 -5.38 4.38
N LEU A 40 -1.46 -4.12 4.33
CA LEU A 40 -0.16 -3.73 3.79
C LEU A 40 0.98 -4.44 4.55
N LYS A 41 0.99 -4.34 5.88
CA LYS A 41 1.97 -5.01 6.76
C LYS A 41 2.01 -6.52 6.53
N LYS A 42 0.84 -7.15 6.40
CA LYS A 42 0.75 -8.61 6.30
C LYS A 42 1.22 -9.13 4.95
N ARG A 43 0.94 -8.40 3.85
CA ARG A 43 1.07 -8.94 2.48
C ARG A 43 2.08 -8.24 1.59
N TYR A 44 2.29 -6.93 1.73
CA TYR A 44 2.95 -6.14 0.68
C TYR A 44 4.20 -5.41 1.13
N LEU A 45 4.24 -4.95 2.39
CA LEU A 45 5.43 -4.30 2.94
C LEU A 45 6.55 -5.32 3.12
N ARG A 46 7.75 -4.96 2.68
CA ARG A 46 8.94 -5.78 2.87
C ARG A 46 9.28 -5.95 4.34
N LYS A 47 9.78 -7.14 4.66
CA LYS A 47 10.22 -7.52 6.00
C LYS A 47 11.71 -7.81 5.97
N SER A 48 12.38 -7.47 7.07
CA SER A 48 13.73 -7.90 7.36
C SER A 48 13.80 -9.43 7.53
N ARG A 49 15.02 -9.96 7.55
CA ARG A 49 15.31 -11.36 7.86
C ARG A 49 14.72 -11.81 9.21
N ASN A 50 14.59 -10.88 10.15
CA ASN A 50 14.02 -11.12 11.48
C ASN A 50 12.48 -10.99 11.50
N GLY A 51 11.83 -10.83 10.35
CA GLY A 51 10.37 -10.72 10.23
C GLY A 51 9.78 -9.34 10.56
N GLN A 52 10.61 -8.36 10.94
CA GLN A 52 10.18 -6.98 11.19
C GLN A 52 9.88 -6.24 9.88
N THR A 53 8.81 -5.48 9.84
CA THR A 53 8.49 -4.62 8.69
C THR A 53 9.50 -3.48 8.59
N VAL A 54 10.18 -3.36 7.46
CA VAL A 54 11.23 -2.34 7.22
C VAL A 54 10.83 -1.29 6.19
N GLU A 55 9.72 -1.52 5.50
CA GLU A 55 9.23 -0.66 4.43
C GLU A 55 7.95 0.05 4.90
N THR A 56 7.87 1.36 4.68
CA THR A 56 6.65 2.14 4.91
C THR A 56 5.72 2.07 3.69
N PRO A 57 4.43 2.43 3.83
CA PRO A 57 3.52 2.56 2.69
C PRO A 57 4.07 3.44 1.57
N ARG A 58 4.69 4.59 1.86
CA ARG A 58 5.34 5.42 0.84
C ARG A 58 6.48 4.70 0.13
N MET A 59 7.38 4.06 0.87
CA MET A 59 8.50 3.33 0.29
C MET A 59 8.02 2.20 -0.62
N MET A 60 6.95 1.50 -0.21
CA MET A 60 6.30 0.47 -1.02
C MET A 60 5.79 1.05 -2.35
N LEU A 61 5.08 2.18 -2.31
CA LEU A 61 4.59 2.84 -3.52
C LEU A 61 5.74 3.32 -4.43
N GLN A 62 6.81 3.87 -3.86
CA GLN A 62 7.99 4.26 -4.63
C GLN A 62 8.65 3.07 -5.34
N ARG A 63 8.79 1.93 -4.64
CA ARG A 63 9.30 0.69 -5.23
C ARG A 63 8.42 0.24 -6.40
N VAL A 64 7.10 0.27 -6.22
CA VAL A 64 6.15 -0.12 -7.25
C VAL A 64 6.24 0.81 -8.46
N ALA A 65 6.20 2.12 -8.23
CA ALA A 65 6.31 3.12 -9.27
C ALA A 65 7.60 2.95 -10.08
N LYS A 66 8.74 2.77 -9.39
CA LYS A 66 10.04 2.52 -10.04
C LYS A 66 10.02 1.24 -10.86
N ALA A 67 9.42 0.16 -10.36
CA ALA A 67 9.37 -1.11 -11.06
C ALA A 67 8.53 -1.03 -12.35
N VAL A 68 7.41 -0.31 -12.32
CA VAL A 68 6.55 -0.11 -13.50
C VAL A 68 7.23 0.82 -14.50
N ALA A 69 7.82 1.91 -14.03
CA ALA A 69 8.47 2.90 -14.89
C ALA A 69 9.67 2.34 -15.65
N LYS A 70 10.33 1.28 -15.17
CA LYS A 70 11.45 0.61 -15.89
C LYS A 70 11.10 0.09 -17.28
N ALA A 71 9.81 -0.05 -17.61
CA ALA A 71 9.39 -0.43 -18.96
C ALA A 71 9.63 0.68 -20.00
N GLU A 72 9.86 1.92 -19.56
CA GLU A 72 10.08 3.08 -20.44
C GLU A 72 11.48 3.10 -21.05
N TRP A 73 11.56 3.60 -22.29
CA TRP A 73 12.76 3.47 -23.13
C TRP A 73 13.98 4.28 -22.69
N THR A 74 13.79 5.38 -21.95
CA THR A 74 14.88 6.28 -21.57
C THR A 74 14.82 6.59 -20.08
N ASP A 75 15.98 6.82 -19.46
CA ASP A 75 16.07 7.19 -18.03
C ASP A 75 15.24 8.43 -17.70
N ARG A 76 15.14 9.38 -18.65
CA ARG A 76 14.30 10.56 -18.50
C ARG A 76 12.82 10.20 -18.40
N LEU A 77 12.34 9.32 -19.27
CA LEU A 77 10.95 8.84 -19.24
C LEU A 77 10.70 7.97 -18.00
N GLN A 78 11.64 7.11 -17.61
CA GLN A 78 11.52 6.31 -16.40
C GLN A 78 11.35 7.20 -15.15
N LYS A 79 12.13 8.28 -15.02
CA LYS A 79 11.97 9.23 -13.91
C LYS A 79 10.62 9.95 -13.96
N LEU A 80 10.23 10.46 -15.13
CA LEU A 80 8.95 11.14 -15.33
C LEU A 80 7.76 10.26 -14.95
N TRP A 81 7.75 9.02 -15.45
CA TRP A 81 6.65 8.09 -15.20
C TRP A 81 6.67 7.52 -13.79
N GLN A 82 7.84 7.32 -13.19
CA GLN A 82 7.94 6.95 -11.78
C GLN A 82 7.25 7.99 -10.88
N GLU A 83 7.48 9.28 -11.11
CA GLU A 83 6.82 10.35 -10.36
C GLU A 83 5.30 10.33 -10.59
N LYS A 84 4.85 10.25 -11.84
CA LYS A 84 3.43 10.17 -12.17
C LYS A 84 2.73 8.97 -11.54
N PHE A 85 3.32 7.78 -11.60
CA PHE A 85 2.73 6.59 -10.99
C PHE A 85 2.69 6.70 -9.47
N PHE A 86 3.73 7.27 -8.86
CA PHE A 86 3.73 7.49 -7.42
C PHE A 86 2.61 8.45 -7.00
N ASP A 87 2.44 9.56 -7.73
CA ASP A 87 1.41 10.56 -7.40
C ASP A 87 0.01 9.98 -7.49
N VAL A 88 -0.32 9.27 -8.58
CA VAL A 88 -1.65 8.66 -8.77
C VAL A 88 -1.94 7.58 -7.70
N MET A 89 -0.92 6.81 -7.29
CA MET A 89 -1.09 5.83 -6.21
C MET A 89 -1.24 6.48 -4.83
N LYS A 90 -0.53 7.59 -4.60
CA LYS A 90 -0.58 8.36 -3.36
C LYS A 90 -1.94 9.05 -3.19
N THR A 91 -2.52 9.56 -4.27
CA THR A 91 -3.86 10.20 -4.25
C THR A 91 -5.00 9.19 -4.24
N LEU A 92 -4.71 7.88 -4.29
CA LEU A 92 -5.68 6.79 -4.38
C LEU A 92 -6.56 6.82 -5.64
N GLU A 93 -6.17 7.59 -6.67
CA GLU A 93 -6.85 7.61 -7.97
C GLU A 93 -6.71 6.28 -8.69
N PHE A 94 -5.58 5.59 -8.52
CA PHE A 94 -5.35 4.26 -9.04
C PHE A 94 -4.46 3.44 -8.12
N TRP A 95 -4.84 2.19 -7.89
CA TRP A 95 -4.02 1.22 -7.18
C TRP A 95 -3.75 -0.02 -8.04
N PRO A 96 -2.49 -0.46 -8.11
CA PRO A 96 -2.15 -1.63 -8.90
C PRO A 96 -2.66 -2.91 -8.25
N GLY A 97 -2.94 -3.92 -9.08
CA GLY A 97 -3.47 -5.20 -8.61
C GLY A 97 -2.51 -5.96 -7.68
N THR A 98 -3.07 -6.93 -6.95
CA THR A 98 -2.38 -7.76 -5.94
C THR A 98 -1.03 -8.31 -6.40
N ARG A 99 -0.95 -8.83 -7.63
CA ARG A 99 0.28 -9.43 -8.20
C ARG A 99 1.41 -8.41 -8.36
N VAL A 100 1.06 -7.18 -8.72
CA VAL A 100 2.03 -6.10 -8.91
C VAL A 100 2.56 -5.65 -7.55
N LEU A 101 1.69 -5.37 -6.58
CA LEU A 101 2.09 -4.98 -5.23
C LEU A 101 3.03 -6.00 -4.56
N ALA A 102 2.72 -7.29 -4.72
CA ALA A 102 3.49 -8.37 -4.10
C ALA A 102 4.86 -8.62 -4.73
N ASN A 103 5.04 -8.30 -6.02
CA ASN A 103 6.24 -8.70 -6.78
C ASN A 103 7.05 -7.52 -7.34
N ALA A 104 6.53 -6.29 -7.32
CA ALA A 104 7.22 -5.15 -7.89
C ALA A 104 8.60 -4.93 -7.26
N GLY A 105 9.62 -4.79 -8.10
CA GLY A 105 10.99 -4.50 -7.70
C GLY A 105 11.69 -5.61 -6.91
N LYS A 106 11.15 -6.84 -6.93
CA LYS A 106 11.90 -8.05 -6.59
C LYS A 106 13.00 -8.31 -7.61
#